data_AF-A0A3M2E750-F1
#
_entry.id   AF-A0A3M2E750-F1
#
_cell.length_a   1.000
_cell.length_b   1.000
_cell.length_c   1.000
_cell.angle_alpha   90.00
_cell.angle_beta   90.00
_cell.angle_gamma   90.00
#
_symmetry.space_group_name_H-M   'P 1'
#
loop_
_entity.id
_entity.type
_entity.pdbx_description
1 polymer ?
#
loop_
_entity_poly.entity_id
_entity_poly.type
_entity_poly.pdbx_seq_one_letter_code
_entity_poly.pdbx_strand_id
1 'polypeptide(L)'
;MNHPAEAIRHPWEAPPAPGEAIEVAEGVLWLRLPLPMALDHVNVYALRESDGWTIIDTGFDSRAARAQWQALRDGPLGGQPVRRVVATHHHPDHLGLAGWFQETDGTELIATRTAWLMARVLTLDVQERPTPAALAFLRACGMDAERLEARRRSRPFNFADVVAPLAPSYRRIRAGEVLTLGGRRWRVAVGHGHAPEHATLWEEGGELVIAGDQVLPGISPHLGVYVTEPDADPVAEWLESCRALMALARPGQLVLPGHKRPFTGLAARLAMLIENHESALARLEAFLDRPRTAPECFATLFRREIGEAEYGLALSEAVAHLNALRHAGRAVRWTDAGGVWHWRRA
;
A
#
# COMPACT_ATOMS: atom_id res chain seq x y z
N MET A 1 24.22 11.59 -13.71
CA MET A 1 25.35 10.66 -13.51
C MET A 1 24.78 9.25 -13.56
N ASN A 2 25.17 8.43 -14.55
CA ASN A 2 24.76 7.03 -14.62
C ASN A 2 25.52 6.26 -13.54
N HIS A 3 24.91 6.07 -12.37
CA HIS A 3 25.37 5.03 -11.46
C HIS A 3 25.11 3.67 -12.13
N PRO A 4 26.09 2.75 -12.18
CA PRO A 4 25.81 1.39 -12.62
C PRO A 4 24.67 0.84 -11.77
N ALA A 5 23.64 0.27 -12.41
CA ALA A 5 22.45 -0.22 -11.71
C ALA A 5 22.86 -1.27 -10.67
N GLU A 6 22.73 -0.93 -9.39
CA GLU A 6 23.03 -1.84 -8.29
C GLU A 6 22.03 -3.00 -8.33
N ALA A 7 22.51 -4.25 -8.40
CA ALA A 7 21.63 -5.40 -8.42
C ALA A 7 20.82 -5.50 -7.11
N ILE A 8 19.54 -5.85 -7.22
CA ILE A 8 18.70 -6.11 -6.05
C ILE A 8 19.22 -7.34 -5.32
N ARG A 9 19.54 -7.19 -4.03
CA ARG A 9 20.04 -8.29 -3.18
C ARG A 9 19.20 -8.39 -1.91
N HIS A 10 18.93 -9.61 -1.48
CA HIS A 10 18.27 -9.90 -0.21
C HIS A 10 19.30 -10.41 0.79
N PRO A 11 19.64 -9.64 1.84
CA PRO A 11 20.65 -10.07 2.82
C PRO A 11 20.25 -11.31 3.63
N TRP A 12 18.94 -11.58 3.72
CA TRP A 12 18.40 -12.74 4.41
C TRP A 12 17.75 -13.72 3.42
N GLU A 13 18.10 -15.00 3.56
CA GLU A 13 17.51 -16.08 2.76
C GLU A 13 16.06 -16.36 3.17
N ALA A 14 15.75 -16.29 4.46
CA ALA A 14 14.42 -16.58 5.00
C ALA A 14 13.88 -15.40 5.84
N PRO A 15 12.55 -15.22 5.89
CA PRO A 15 11.91 -14.33 6.85
C PRO A 15 11.93 -14.90 8.28
N PRO A 16 11.66 -14.08 9.31
CA PRO A 16 11.40 -14.59 10.66
C PRO A 16 10.23 -15.58 10.62
N ALA A 17 10.33 -16.65 11.41
CA ALA A 17 9.21 -17.57 11.62
C ALA A 17 8.07 -16.87 12.41
N PRO A 18 6.84 -17.41 12.36
CA PRO A 18 5.72 -16.84 13.12
C PRO A 18 6.04 -16.71 14.62
N GLY A 19 5.87 -15.51 15.16
CA GLY A 19 6.17 -15.20 16.57
C GLY A 19 7.66 -14.93 16.87
N GLU A 20 8.54 -15.01 15.86
CA GLU A 20 9.97 -14.71 15.99
C GLU A 20 10.33 -13.36 15.34
N ALA A 21 11.59 -12.95 15.53
CA ALA A 21 12.14 -11.70 15.01
C ALA A 21 13.54 -11.90 14.43
N ILE A 22 13.88 -11.12 13.41
CA ILE A 22 15.27 -10.97 12.93
C ILE A 22 15.71 -9.54 13.22
N GLU A 23 16.84 -9.37 13.92
CA GLU A 23 17.45 -8.04 14.08
C GLU A 23 18.17 -7.65 12.79
N VAL A 24 17.65 -6.63 12.09
CA VAL A 24 18.17 -6.19 10.78
C VAL A 24 19.19 -5.06 10.90
N ALA A 25 19.18 -4.37 12.04
CA ALA A 25 20.16 -3.39 12.49
C ALA A 25 20.02 -3.26 14.02
N GLU A 26 21.01 -2.66 14.70
CA GLU A 26 20.98 -2.49 16.15
C GLU A 26 19.65 -1.87 16.63
N GLY A 27 18.90 -2.61 17.44
CA GLY A 27 17.61 -2.18 17.98
C GLY A 27 16.47 -2.12 16.95
N VAL A 28 16.63 -2.69 15.76
CA VAL A 28 15.61 -2.73 14.69
C VAL A 28 15.26 -4.17 14.38
N LEU A 29 14.07 -4.59 14.77
CA LEU A 29 13.57 -5.95 14.53
C LEU A 29 12.64 -5.97 13.31
N TRP A 30 12.85 -6.94 12.44
CA TRP A 30 11.92 -7.36 11.41
C TRP A 30 11.03 -8.46 11.95
N LEU A 31 9.72 -8.21 11.91
CA LEU A 31 8.64 -9.12 12.27
C LEU A 31 7.73 -9.31 11.05
N ARG A 32 6.95 -10.39 11.03
CA ARG A 32 6.07 -10.69 9.88
C ARG A 32 4.75 -11.28 10.35
N LEU A 33 3.63 -10.65 10.00
CA LEU A 33 2.28 -11.06 10.39
C LEU A 33 1.54 -11.73 9.22
N PRO A 34 0.64 -12.68 9.49
CA PRO A 34 -0.08 -13.41 8.45
C PRO A 34 -1.24 -12.58 7.89
N LEU A 35 -1.50 -12.74 6.59
CA LEU A 35 -2.68 -12.19 5.91
C LEU A 35 -3.49 -13.33 5.27
N PRO A 36 -4.83 -13.30 5.33
CA PRO A 36 -5.71 -14.31 4.73
C PRO A 36 -5.90 -14.05 3.21
N MET A 37 -4.82 -13.78 2.48
CA MET A 37 -4.83 -13.37 1.08
C MET A 37 -3.71 -14.05 0.28
N ALA A 38 -3.71 -13.91 -1.05
CA ALA A 38 -2.63 -14.40 -1.91
C ALA A 38 -1.26 -13.76 -1.59
N LEU A 39 -1.27 -12.47 -1.21
CA LEU A 39 -0.17 -11.85 -0.50
C LEU A 39 -0.34 -12.16 0.99
N ASP A 40 0.26 -13.26 1.41
CA ASP A 40 -0.04 -13.98 2.66
C ASP A 40 0.58 -13.39 3.93
N HIS A 41 1.19 -12.20 3.85
CA HIS A 41 1.89 -11.58 4.96
C HIS A 41 2.06 -10.09 4.79
N VAL A 42 2.31 -9.41 5.91
CA VAL A 42 2.86 -8.05 5.98
C VAL A 42 4.06 -8.04 6.93
N ASN A 43 5.08 -7.27 6.60
CA ASN A 43 6.21 -6.99 7.47
C ASN A 43 5.87 -5.83 8.38
N VAL A 44 6.21 -5.98 9.65
CA VAL A 44 6.15 -4.90 10.62
C VAL A 44 7.52 -4.79 11.28
N TYR A 45 7.89 -3.60 11.72
CA TYR A 45 9.21 -3.34 12.28
C TYR A 45 9.09 -2.80 13.70
N ALA A 46 9.98 -3.26 14.60
CA ALA A 46 10.05 -2.74 15.96
C ALA A 46 11.37 -2.02 16.18
N LEU A 47 11.29 -0.76 16.63
CA LEU A 47 12.43 0.09 16.94
C LEU A 47 12.55 0.22 18.46
N ARG A 48 13.69 -0.20 19.01
CA ARG A 48 13.94 -0.20 20.46
C ARG A 48 14.03 1.22 21.00
N GLU A 49 13.14 1.56 21.92
CA GLU A 49 13.22 2.80 22.72
C GLU A 49 13.85 2.52 24.08
N SER A 50 14.17 3.57 24.84
CA SER A 50 14.66 3.45 26.22
C SER A 50 13.63 2.87 27.20
N ASP A 51 12.34 3.04 26.90
CA ASP A 51 11.23 2.71 27.78
C ASP A 51 10.15 1.84 27.10
N GLY A 52 10.49 1.18 26.00
CA GLY A 52 9.59 0.29 25.26
C GLY A 52 9.96 0.15 23.79
N TRP A 53 8.93 0.11 22.94
CA TRP A 53 9.07 -0.03 21.50
C TRP A 53 8.28 1.03 20.73
N THR A 54 8.84 1.47 19.60
CA THR A 54 8.07 2.05 18.50
C THR A 54 7.81 0.95 17.48
N ILE A 55 6.55 0.74 17.11
CA ILE A 55 6.14 -0.23 16.08
C ILE A 55 5.85 0.51 14.78
N ILE A 56 6.31 -0.03 13.65
CA ILE A 56 6.00 0.43 12.30
C ILE A 56 5.08 -0.58 11.65
N ASP A 57 3.86 -0.14 11.38
CA ASP A 57 2.73 -0.95 10.89
C ASP A 57 2.33 -2.11 11.82
N THR A 58 1.12 -2.67 11.64
CA THR A 58 0.47 -3.46 12.70
C THR A 58 -0.27 -4.72 12.23
N GLY A 59 -0.45 -4.95 10.94
CA GLY A 59 -1.24 -6.08 10.44
C GLY A 59 -2.75 -5.85 10.46
N PHE A 60 -3.48 -6.79 9.84
CA PHE A 60 -4.94 -6.87 9.98
C PHE A 60 -5.34 -7.11 11.43
N ASP A 61 -6.48 -6.53 11.82
CA ASP A 61 -7.21 -7.00 12.98
C ASP A 61 -7.85 -8.36 12.70
N SER A 62 -7.14 -9.42 13.04
CA SER A 62 -7.61 -10.78 12.93
C SER A 62 -7.20 -11.59 14.16
N ARG A 63 -7.91 -12.70 14.41
CA ARG A 63 -7.56 -13.62 15.52
C ARG A 63 -6.13 -14.15 15.40
N ALA A 64 -5.70 -14.49 14.18
CA ALA A 64 -4.36 -14.99 13.91
C ALA A 64 -3.29 -13.90 14.17
N ALA A 65 -3.51 -12.68 13.68
CA ALA A 65 -2.59 -11.57 13.91
C ALA A 65 -2.50 -11.17 15.38
N ARG A 66 -3.62 -11.09 16.12
CA ARG A 66 -3.62 -10.82 17.57
C ARG A 66 -2.88 -11.90 18.36
N ALA A 67 -3.10 -13.17 18.05
CA ALA A 67 -2.40 -14.28 18.70
C ALA A 67 -0.88 -14.22 18.43
N GLN A 68 -0.48 -13.87 17.21
CA GLN A 68 0.93 -13.71 16.88
C GLN A 68 1.55 -12.48 17.55
N TRP A 69 0.83 -11.36 17.66
CA TRP A 69 1.28 -10.21 18.44
C TRP A 69 1.48 -10.56 19.92
N GLN A 70 0.63 -11.41 20.49
CA GLN A 70 0.85 -11.90 21.85
C GLN A 70 2.17 -12.70 21.96
N ALA A 71 2.43 -13.62 21.03
CA ALA A 71 3.70 -14.36 20.99
C ALA A 71 4.92 -13.43 20.82
N LEU A 72 4.80 -12.39 19.98
CA LEU A 72 5.84 -11.37 19.79
C LEU A 72 6.09 -10.56 21.08
N ARG A 73 5.03 -10.20 21.80
CA ARG A 73 5.10 -9.54 23.11
C ARG A 73 5.81 -10.42 24.14
N ASP A 74 5.43 -11.69 24.23
CA ASP A 74 5.97 -12.64 25.22
C ASP A 74 7.40 -13.10 24.88
N GLY A 75 7.79 -13.04 23.60
CA GLY A 75 9.12 -13.41 23.12
C GLY A 75 9.99 -12.19 22.79
N PRO A 76 10.23 -11.88 21.50
CA PRO A 76 11.25 -10.92 21.07
C PRO A 76 11.09 -9.50 21.59
N LEU A 77 9.87 -9.06 21.95
CA LEU A 77 9.65 -7.73 22.53
C LEU A 77 9.83 -7.70 24.05
N GLY A 78 9.97 -8.85 24.71
CA GLY A 78 10.32 -8.99 26.13
C GLY A 78 9.30 -8.38 27.09
N GLY A 79 8.01 -8.39 26.73
CA GLY A 79 6.92 -7.86 27.53
C GLY A 79 6.93 -6.34 27.71
N GLN A 80 7.80 -5.62 26.99
CA GLN A 80 7.87 -4.16 27.08
C GLN A 80 6.71 -3.48 26.36
N PRO A 81 6.24 -2.31 26.84
CA PRO A 81 5.11 -1.62 26.25
C PRO A 81 5.44 -1.07 24.86
N VAL A 82 4.44 -1.04 23.99
CA VAL A 82 4.50 -0.25 22.76
C VAL A 82 4.12 1.19 23.11
N ARG A 83 5.05 2.12 22.87
CA ARG A 83 4.84 3.56 23.17
C ARG A 83 4.22 4.29 21.99
N ARG A 84 4.63 3.91 20.78
CA ARG A 84 4.25 4.55 19.54
C ARG A 84 3.97 3.49 18.48
N VAL A 85 2.96 3.76 17.65
CA VAL A 85 2.76 3.07 16.37
C VAL A 85 2.89 4.11 15.28
N VAL A 86 3.75 3.87 14.31
CA VAL A 86 3.78 4.64 13.07
C VAL A 86 3.06 3.84 12.00
N ALA A 87 1.95 4.37 11.49
CA ALA A 87 1.28 3.81 10.31
C ALA A 87 1.87 4.47 9.05
N THR A 88 2.43 3.67 8.16
CA THR A 88 2.97 4.15 6.87
C THR A 88 1.84 4.71 6.02
N HIS A 89 0.71 4.02 5.95
CA HIS A 89 -0.49 4.46 5.23
C HIS A 89 -1.76 3.79 5.75
N HIS A 90 -2.88 4.02 5.05
CA HIS A 90 -4.21 3.67 5.51
C HIS A 90 -4.67 2.25 5.19
N HIS A 91 -3.91 1.41 4.47
CA HIS A 91 -4.39 0.07 4.17
C HIS A 91 -4.49 -0.79 5.43
N PRO A 92 -5.45 -1.72 5.46
CA PRO A 92 -5.83 -2.38 6.70
C PRO A 92 -4.72 -3.27 7.27
N ASP A 93 -3.80 -3.77 6.44
CA ASP A 93 -2.65 -4.59 6.85
C ASP A 93 -1.52 -3.77 7.45
N HIS A 94 -1.57 -2.45 7.32
CA HIS A 94 -0.57 -1.57 7.90
C HIS A 94 -1.07 -0.94 9.21
N LEU A 95 -2.35 -0.60 9.32
CA LEU A 95 -2.86 0.06 10.53
C LEU A 95 -3.92 -0.75 11.29
N GLY A 96 -4.28 -1.95 10.83
CA GLY A 96 -5.45 -2.68 11.31
C GLY A 96 -5.47 -2.91 12.81
N LEU A 97 -4.32 -3.14 13.44
CA LEU A 97 -4.20 -3.30 14.89
C LEU A 97 -3.71 -2.04 15.63
N ALA A 98 -3.59 -0.90 14.95
CA ALA A 98 -3.21 0.36 15.61
C ALA A 98 -4.18 0.73 16.74
N GLY A 99 -5.49 0.60 16.51
CA GLY A 99 -6.52 0.84 17.54
C GLY A 99 -6.40 -0.10 18.74
N TRP A 100 -6.01 -1.36 18.49
CA TRP A 100 -5.77 -2.34 19.56
C TRP A 100 -4.56 -1.97 20.44
N PHE A 101 -3.48 -1.44 19.85
CA PHE A 101 -2.35 -0.89 20.62
C PHE A 101 -2.71 0.38 21.40
N GLN A 102 -3.59 1.22 20.85
CA GLN A 102 -4.11 2.39 21.58
C GLN A 102 -4.92 1.97 22.81
N GLU A 103 -5.77 0.95 22.67
CA GLU A 103 -6.60 0.42 23.76
C GLU A 103 -5.76 -0.32 24.83
N THR A 104 -4.83 -1.18 24.40
CA THR A 104 -4.08 -2.05 25.33
C THR A 104 -2.93 -1.34 26.03
N ASP A 105 -2.20 -0.47 25.32
CA ASP A 105 -0.94 0.11 25.82
C ASP A 105 -1.02 1.64 25.99
N GLY A 106 -2.12 2.29 25.59
CA GLY A 106 -2.20 3.76 25.55
C GLY A 106 -1.28 4.39 24.50
N THR A 107 -0.98 3.64 23.44
CA THR A 107 -0.02 4.00 22.38
C THR A 107 -0.36 5.32 21.68
N GLU A 108 0.66 6.15 21.40
CA GLU A 108 0.53 7.29 20.47
C GLU A 108 0.55 6.78 19.01
N LEU A 109 -0.53 7.01 18.26
CA LEU A 109 -0.56 6.76 16.82
C LEU A 109 0.06 7.93 16.06
N ILE A 110 1.08 7.65 15.27
CA ILE A 110 1.77 8.58 14.38
C ILE A 110 1.39 8.24 12.94
N ALA A 111 0.89 9.22 12.20
CA ALA A 111 0.47 9.02 10.81
C ALA A 111 0.47 10.33 10.03
N THR A 112 0.49 10.23 8.71
CA THR A 112 0.15 11.37 7.85
C THR A 112 -1.33 11.73 8.01
N ARG A 113 -1.71 12.96 7.65
CA ARG A 113 -3.07 13.43 7.92
C ARG A 113 -4.08 12.64 7.09
N THR A 114 -3.82 12.48 5.81
CA THR A 114 -4.74 11.80 4.90
C THR A 114 -4.82 10.33 5.23
N ALA A 115 -3.71 9.67 5.58
CA ALA A 115 -3.76 8.26 5.99
C ALA A 115 -4.65 8.07 7.23
N TRP A 116 -4.49 8.89 8.27
CA TRP A 116 -5.32 8.80 9.46
C TRP A 116 -6.79 9.14 9.18
N LEU A 117 -7.07 10.21 8.42
CA LEU A 117 -8.44 10.60 8.09
C LEU A 117 -9.16 9.53 7.27
N MET A 118 -8.50 8.96 6.25
CA MET A 118 -9.07 7.88 5.45
C MET A 118 -9.34 6.65 6.29
N ALA A 119 -8.37 6.20 7.09
CA ALA A 119 -8.56 5.08 8.01
C ALA A 119 -9.74 5.33 8.93
N ARG A 120 -9.82 6.51 9.56
CA ARG A 120 -10.89 6.87 10.49
C ARG A 120 -12.26 6.88 9.81
N VAL A 121 -12.38 7.47 8.63
CA VAL A 121 -13.64 7.52 7.87
C VAL A 121 -14.05 6.11 7.44
N LEU A 122 -13.14 5.33 6.85
CA LEU A 122 -13.44 3.98 6.37
C LEU A 122 -13.81 3.02 7.50
N THR A 123 -13.19 3.13 8.68
CA THR A 123 -13.59 2.35 9.86
C THR A 123 -15.00 2.73 10.35
N LEU A 124 -15.44 3.97 10.14
CA LEU A 124 -16.77 4.44 10.57
C LEU A 124 -17.86 4.24 9.49
N ASP A 125 -17.47 4.10 8.22
CA ASP A 125 -18.37 3.98 7.07
C ASP A 125 -18.72 2.53 6.76
N VAL A 126 -19.46 1.88 7.66
CA VAL A 126 -19.87 0.48 7.50
C VAL A 126 -21.09 0.36 6.58
N GLN A 127 -20.92 -0.37 5.49
CA GLN A 127 -21.94 -0.60 4.47
C GLN A 127 -22.47 -2.04 4.58
N GLU A 128 -23.74 -2.19 4.95
CA GLU A 128 -24.42 -3.50 4.99
C GLU A 128 -24.79 -4.02 3.60
N ARG A 129 -24.93 -3.11 2.62
CA ARG A 129 -25.21 -3.40 1.22
C ARG A 129 -24.43 -2.43 0.33
N PRO A 130 -24.07 -2.82 -0.90
CA PRO A 130 -23.42 -1.90 -1.82
C PRO A 130 -24.33 -0.70 -2.10
N THR A 131 -23.76 0.51 -2.04
CA THR A 131 -24.51 1.74 -2.33
C THR A 131 -24.89 1.81 -3.82
N PRO A 132 -25.97 2.53 -4.18
CA PRO A 132 -26.29 2.78 -5.58
C PRO A 132 -25.13 3.39 -6.37
N ALA A 133 -24.35 4.29 -5.74
CA ALA A 133 -23.17 4.90 -6.34
C ALA A 133 -22.06 3.87 -6.61
N ALA A 134 -21.79 2.95 -5.68
CA ALA A 134 -20.81 1.88 -5.87
C ALA A 134 -21.21 0.95 -7.04
N LEU A 135 -22.49 0.55 -7.12
CA LEU A 135 -22.98 -0.28 -8.23
C LEU A 135 -22.96 0.47 -9.57
N ALA A 136 -23.28 1.77 -9.57
CA ALA A 136 -23.19 2.60 -10.77
C ALA A 136 -21.74 2.75 -11.24
N PHE A 137 -20.79 2.92 -10.32
CA PHE A 137 -19.36 2.98 -10.62
C PHE A 137 -18.86 1.65 -11.21
N LEU A 138 -19.16 0.51 -10.58
CA LEU A 138 -18.76 -0.80 -11.11
C LEU A 138 -19.33 -1.06 -12.51
N ARG A 139 -20.59 -0.66 -12.76
CA ARG A 139 -21.18 -0.69 -14.11
C ARG A 139 -20.43 0.21 -15.07
N ALA A 140 -20.12 1.44 -14.66
CA ALA A 140 -19.39 2.40 -15.47
C ALA A 140 -17.99 1.88 -15.85
N CYS A 141 -17.32 1.17 -14.94
CA CYS A 141 -16.06 0.51 -15.23
C CYS A 141 -16.18 -0.66 -16.24
N GLY A 142 -17.39 -1.12 -16.56
CA GLY A 142 -17.63 -2.20 -17.52
C GLY A 142 -17.81 -3.58 -16.88
N MET A 143 -18.05 -3.67 -15.58
CA MET A 143 -18.39 -4.94 -14.93
C MET A 143 -19.66 -5.54 -15.57
N ASP A 144 -19.60 -6.83 -15.94
CA ASP A 144 -20.73 -7.50 -16.57
C ASP A 144 -21.94 -7.65 -15.63
N ALA A 145 -23.11 -7.93 -16.22
CA ALA A 145 -24.37 -7.94 -15.50
C ALA A 145 -24.45 -9.04 -14.42
N GLU A 146 -23.84 -10.21 -14.66
CA GLU A 146 -23.84 -11.33 -13.71
C GLU A 146 -23.03 -10.97 -12.47
N ARG A 147 -21.81 -10.45 -12.67
CA ARG A 147 -20.94 -9.97 -11.59
C ARG A 147 -21.58 -8.83 -10.81
N LEU A 148 -22.19 -7.87 -11.52
CA LEU A 148 -22.82 -6.72 -10.88
C LEU A 148 -24.01 -7.16 -10.01
N GLU A 149 -24.78 -8.15 -10.45
CA GLU A 149 -25.89 -8.71 -9.67
C GLU A 149 -25.39 -9.53 -8.48
N ALA A 150 -24.30 -10.29 -8.63
CA ALA A 150 -23.64 -10.95 -7.51
C ALA A 150 -23.16 -9.93 -6.46
N ARG A 151 -22.53 -8.83 -6.90
CA ARG A 151 -22.11 -7.72 -6.02
C ARG A 151 -23.30 -7.09 -5.30
N ARG A 152 -24.42 -6.83 -5.99
CA ARG A 152 -25.66 -6.28 -5.40
C ARG A 152 -26.17 -7.14 -4.24
N ARG A 153 -26.02 -8.46 -4.32
CA ARG A 153 -26.51 -9.43 -3.32
C ARG A 153 -25.53 -9.69 -2.18
N SER A 154 -24.25 -9.40 -2.37
CA SER A 154 -23.22 -9.56 -1.35
C SER A 154 -23.07 -8.32 -0.47
N ARG A 155 -22.83 -8.51 0.82
CA ARG A 155 -22.36 -7.44 1.69
C ARG A 155 -20.93 -7.04 1.26
N PRO A 156 -20.64 -5.74 1.07
CA PRO A 156 -19.28 -5.29 0.77
C PRO A 156 -18.29 -5.71 1.85
N PHE A 157 -17.02 -5.86 1.47
CA PHE A 157 -15.93 -5.88 2.44
C PHE A 157 -15.81 -4.49 3.06
N ASN A 158 -15.96 -4.39 4.38
CA ASN A 158 -15.82 -3.13 5.09
C ASN A 158 -14.44 -3.05 5.70
N PHE A 159 -13.86 -1.85 5.71
CA PHE A 159 -12.57 -1.62 6.36
C PHE A 159 -12.62 -1.98 7.86
N ALA A 160 -13.76 -1.72 8.51
CA ALA A 160 -14.04 -2.12 9.89
C ALA A 160 -14.02 -3.65 10.15
N ASP A 161 -14.07 -4.49 9.11
CA ASP A 161 -14.01 -5.96 9.25
C ASP A 161 -12.64 -6.45 9.69
N VAL A 162 -11.59 -5.64 9.45
CA VAL A 162 -10.19 -5.99 9.68
C VAL A 162 -9.38 -4.86 10.30
N VAL A 163 -10.04 -3.81 10.82
CA VAL A 163 -9.40 -2.70 11.52
C VAL A 163 -10.06 -2.44 12.85
N ALA A 164 -9.26 -2.54 13.91
CA ALA A 164 -9.65 -2.21 15.27
C ALA A 164 -10.09 -0.73 15.36
N PRO A 165 -11.12 -0.40 16.16
CA PRO A 165 -11.55 0.98 16.34
C PRO A 165 -10.40 1.91 16.75
N LEU A 166 -10.19 2.98 16.00
CA LEU A 166 -9.16 3.97 16.29
C LEU A 166 -9.58 4.94 17.39
N ALA A 167 -8.62 5.46 18.17
CA ALA A 167 -8.87 6.61 19.03
C ALA A 167 -9.05 7.89 18.18
N PRO A 168 -9.78 8.92 18.67
CA PRO A 168 -9.99 10.18 17.96
C PRO A 168 -8.78 11.13 18.03
N SER A 169 -7.56 10.61 18.18
CA SER A 169 -6.32 11.37 18.27
C SER A 169 -5.17 10.66 17.55
N TYR A 170 -4.25 11.46 16.99
CA TYR A 170 -3.00 11.02 16.38
C TYR A 170 -1.98 12.16 16.40
N ARG A 171 -0.69 11.84 16.34
CA ARG A 171 0.39 12.78 16.05
C ARG A 171 0.62 12.82 14.54
N ARG A 172 0.36 13.98 13.94
CA ARG A 172 0.61 14.17 12.50
C ARG A 172 2.10 14.16 12.18
N ILE A 173 2.47 13.50 11.08
CA ILE A 173 3.76 13.67 10.39
C ILE A 173 3.58 14.22 8.98
N ARG A 174 4.62 14.85 8.42
CA ARG A 174 4.62 15.47 7.08
C ARG A 174 5.94 15.24 6.35
N ALA A 175 5.93 15.33 5.02
CA ALA A 175 7.14 15.32 4.22
C ALA A 175 8.17 16.36 4.72
N GLY A 176 9.44 15.96 4.81
CA GLY A 176 10.55 16.77 5.29
C GLY A 176 10.69 16.86 6.82
N GLU A 177 9.68 16.43 7.59
CA GLU A 177 9.80 16.34 9.06
C GLU A 177 10.87 15.31 9.44
N VAL A 178 11.60 15.59 10.52
CA VAL A 178 12.54 14.63 11.10
C VAL A 178 12.02 14.19 12.46
N LEU A 179 11.92 12.87 12.63
CA LEU A 179 11.49 12.21 13.87
C LEU A 179 12.68 11.54 14.54
N THR A 180 12.65 11.45 15.86
CA THR A 180 13.56 10.57 16.60
C THR A 180 12.77 9.37 17.09
N LEU A 181 13.09 8.18 16.57
CA LEU A 181 12.44 6.92 16.91
C LEU A 181 13.51 5.84 17.06
N GLY A 182 13.46 5.11 18.17
CA GLY A 182 14.43 4.07 18.51
C GLY A 182 15.88 4.54 18.51
N GLY A 183 16.14 5.74 19.06
CA GLY A 183 17.46 6.37 19.07
C GLY A 183 17.97 6.87 17.71
N ARG A 184 17.20 6.69 16.62
CA ARG A 184 17.57 7.07 15.25
C ARG A 184 16.80 8.28 14.78
N ARG A 185 17.40 9.07 13.88
CA ARG A 185 16.77 10.22 13.22
C ARG A 185 16.22 9.79 11.86
N TRP A 186 14.94 10.01 11.64
CA TRP A 186 14.22 9.60 10.44
C TRP A 186 13.63 10.80 9.73
N ARG A 187 14.08 11.06 8.51
CA ARG A 187 13.43 12.02 7.63
C ARG A 187 12.21 11.37 6.98
N VAL A 188 11.06 11.99 7.14
CA VAL A 188 9.81 11.56 6.48
C VAL A 188 9.84 12.02 5.03
N ALA A 189 9.63 11.11 4.10
CA ALA A 189 9.25 11.44 2.73
C ALA A 189 7.87 10.83 2.44
N VAL A 190 7.10 11.49 1.58
CA VAL A 190 5.74 11.04 1.23
C VAL A 190 5.72 10.56 -0.21
N GLY A 191 5.04 9.44 -0.42
CA GLY A 191 4.65 8.95 -1.73
C GLY A 191 3.13 8.95 -1.91
N HIS A 192 2.72 8.97 -3.16
CA HIS A 192 1.34 8.99 -3.64
C HIS A 192 1.13 7.82 -4.64
N GLY A 193 -0.09 7.68 -5.16
CA GLY A 193 -0.46 6.62 -6.09
C GLY A 193 -0.95 5.33 -5.42
N HIS A 194 -0.10 4.64 -4.63
CA HIS A 194 -0.54 3.44 -3.91
C HIS A 194 -1.50 3.78 -2.77
N ALA A 195 -1.18 4.85 -2.04
CA ALA A 195 -2.06 5.47 -1.07
C ALA A 195 -1.92 7.00 -1.14
N PRO A 196 -2.92 7.79 -0.73
CA PRO A 196 -2.93 9.23 -1.01
C PRO A 196 -1.89 10.08 -0.23
N GLU A 197 -1.30 9.57 0.85
CA GLU A 197 -0.22 10.25 1.59
C GLU A 197 0.62 9.20 2.34
N HIS A 198 1.32 8.32 1.62
CA HIS A 198 2.12 7.22 2.18
C HIS A 198 3.43 7.72 2.78
N ALA A 199 3.67 7.52 4.07
CA ALA A 199 4.94 7.85 4.73
C ALA A 199 6.01 6.79 4.49
N THR A 200 7.19 7.24 4.08
CA THR A 200 8.44 6.48 4.09
C THR A 200 9.42 7.17 5.05
N LEU A 201 10.24 6.38 5.75
CA LEU A 201 11.18 6.89 6.75
C LEU A 201 12.61 6.62 6.30
N TRP A 202 13.40 7.67 6.20
CA TRP A 202 14.78 7.63 5.70
C TRP A 202 15.74 7.99 6.82
N GLU A 203 16.61 7.06 7.21
CA GLU A 203 17.57 7.32 8.27
C GLU A 203 18.56 8.43 7.88
N GLU A 204 18.68 9.44 8.73
CA GLU A 204 19.67 10.51 8.56
C GLU A 204 21.04 10.02 9.06
N GLY A 205 22.03 10.01 8.16
CA GLY A 205 23.39 9.56 8.46
C GLY A 205 23.59 8.05 8.49
N GLY A 206 22.53 7.25 8.34
CA GLY A 206 22.59 5.80 8.25
C GLY A 206 22.13 5.24 6.90
N GLU A 207 21.79 3.95 6.89
CA GLU A 207 21.52 3.17 5.67
C GLU A 207 20.08 2.66 5.58
N LEU A 208 19.28 2.78 6.64
CA LEU A 208 17.94 2.21 6.67
C LEU A 208 16.90 3.09 5.94
N VAL A 209 16.02 2.43 5.20
CA VAL A 209 14.85 3.03 4.57
C VAL A 209 13.63 2.17 4.85
N ILE A 210 12.69 2.67 5.66
CA ILE A 210 11.37 2.02 5.80
C ILE A 210 10.49 2.52 4.67
N ALA A 211 10.23 1.64 3.72
CA ALA A 211 9.56 1.99 2.48
C ALA A 211 8.05 1.72 2.50
N GLY A 212 7.56 0.90 3.45
CA GLY A 212 6.20 0.38 3.43
C GLY A 212 5.89 -0.20 2.06
N ASP A 213 4.73 0.14 1.51
CA ASP A 213 4.28 -0.31 0.20
C ASP A 213 4.64 0.63 -0.93
N GLN A 214 5.33 1.73 -0.66
CA GLN A 214 5.81 2.62 -1.71
C GLN A 214 6.97 2.01 -2.52
N VAL A 215 7.71 1.04 -1.95
CA VAL A 215 8.76 0.29 -2.68
C VAL A 215 8.81 -1.15 -2.20
N LEU A 216 8.29 -2.07 -3.03
CA LEU A 216 8.31 -3.52 -2.78
C LEU A 216 9.26 -4.24 -3.73
N PRO A 217 10.05 -5.24 -3.28
CA PRO A 217 10.88 -6.03 -4.18
C PRO A 217 10.05 -7.12 -4.89
N GLY A 218 10.32 -7.33 -6.18
CA GLY A 218 9.75 -8.43 -6.97
C GLY A 218 8.26 -8.34 -7.31
N ILE A 219 7.51 -7.41 -6.72
CA ILE A 219 6.08 -7.14 -7.02
C ILE A 219 5.83 -5.64 -7.18
N SER A 220 4.79 -5.27 -7.93
CA SER A 220 4.32 -3.88 -8.00
C SER A 220 3.19 -3.68 -6.98
N PRO A 221 3.23 -2.61 -6.19
CA PRO A 221 2.11 -2.17 -5.36
C PRO A 221 0.87 -1.87 -6.21
N HIS A 222 -0.32 -2.13 -5.65
CA HIS A 222 -1.58 -1.88 -6.35
C HIS A 222 -1.86 -0.38 -6.50
N LEU A 223 -2.30 0.05 -7.68
CA LEU A 223 -2.69 1.44 -7.98
C LEU A 223 -4.17 1.47 -8.39
N GLY A 224 -5.07 1.65 -7.43
CA GLY A 224 -6.50 1.50 -7.63
C GLY A 224 -7.26 2.82 -7.77
N VAL A 225 -8.25 2.86 -8.67
CA VAL A 225 -9.30 3.89 -8.68
C VAL A 225 -10.57 3.33 -8.02
N TYR A 226 -11.19 4.13 -7.16
CA TYR A 226 -12.36 3.74 -6.37
C TYR A 226 -13.53 4.72 -6.58
N VAL A 227 -14.74 4.31 -6.17
CA VAL A 227 -15.97 5.13 -6.29
C VAL A 227 -15.88 6.49 -5.59
N THR A 228 -15.04 6.62 -4.57
CA THR A 228 -14.82 7.87 -3.81
C THR A 228 -14.10 8.92 -4.63
N GLU A 229 -13.28 8.51 -5.60
CA GLU A 229 -12.52 9.40 -6.48
C GLU A 229 -12.38 8.77 -7.88
N PRO A 230 -13.49 8.69 -8.66
CA PRO A 230 -13.55 7.89 -9.89
C PRO A 230 -12.67 8.41 -11.02
N ASP A 231 -12.22 9.66 -10.92
CA ASP A 231 -11.35 10.32 -11.89
C ASP A 231 -9.89 10.44 -11.41
N ALA A 232 -9.51 9.78 -10.30
CA ALA A 232 -8.13 9.79 -9.79
C ALA A 232 -7.10 9.30 -10.82
N ASP A 233 -5.87 9.79 -10.71
CA ASP A 233 -4.71 9.39 -11.51
C ASP A 233 -3.57 8.83 -10.64
N PRO A 234 -3.79 7.69 -9.95
CA PRO A 234 -2.79 7.14 -9.06
C PRO A 234 -1.55 6.65 -9.81
N VAL A 235 -1.62 6.43 -11.13
CA VAL A 235 -0.45 6.04 -11.93
C VAL A 235 0.50 7.23 -12.15
N ALA A 236 -0.03 8.41 -12.49
CA ALA A 236 0.82 9.60 -12.59
C ALA A 236 1.44 9.97 -11.23
N GLU A 237 0.63 9.93 -10.17
CA GLU A 237 1.09 10.16 -8.79
C GLU A 237 2.17 9.17 -8.36
N TRP A 238 2.01 7.89 -8.72
CA TRP A 238 3.01 6.85 -8.46
C TRP A 238 4.33 7.14 -9.18
N LEU A 239 4.28 7.48 -10.47
CA LEU A 239 5.46 7.80 -11.26
C LEU A 239 6.19 9.04 -10.72
N GLU A 240 5.46 10.08 -10.33
CA GLU A 240 6.03 11.26 -9.66
C GLU A 240 6.71 10.86 -8.34
N SER A 241 6.03 10.06 -7.52
CA SER A 241 6.55 9.59 -6.23
C SER A 241 7.82 8.76 -6.39
N CYS A 242 7.85 7.82 -7.33
CA CYS A 242 9.05 7.03 -7.59
C CYS A 242 10.23 7.92 -8.02
N ARG A 243 10.00 8.94 -8.86
CA ARG A 243 11.05 9.89 -9.28
C ARG A 243 11.53 10.76 -8.11
N ALA A 244 10.62 11.21 -7.24
CA ALA A 244 10.97 11.98 -6.05
C ALA A 244 11.79 11.15 -5.05
N LEU A 245 11.38 9.90 -4.80
CA LEU A 245 12.12 9.00 -3.90
C LEU A 245 13.45 8.56 -4.49
N MET A 246 13.56 8.45 -5.82
CA MET A 246 14.83 8.19 -6.50
C MET A 246 15.87 9.26 -6.16
N ALA A 247 15.45 10.52 -6.02
CA ALA A 247 16.36 11.61 -5.64
C ALA A 247 16.88 11.52 -4.20
N LEU A 248 16.24 10.70 -3.35
CA LEU A 248 16.67 10.44 -1.97
C LEU A 248 17.54 9.18 -1.86
N ALA A 249 17.50 8.31 -2.87
CA ALA A 249 18.18 7.03 -2.86
C ALA A 249 19.71 7.20 -2.85
N ARG A 250 20.36 6.45 -1.95
CA ARG A 250 21.82 6.34 -1.85
C ARG A 250 22.24 4.88 -2.09
N PRO A 251 23.44 4.63 -2.65
CA PRO A 251 23.97 3.28 -2.80
C PRO A 251 24.05 2.55 -1.45
N GLY A 252 23.82 1.23 -1.45
CA GLY A 252 23.99 0.40 -0.26
C GLY A 252 22.89 0.49 0.80
N GLN A 253 21.88 1.36 0.63
CA GLN A 253 20.77 1.44 1.58
C GLN A 253 20.01 0.12 1.72
N LEU A 254 19.70 -0.23 2.97
CA LEU A 254 18.85 -1.36 3.30
C LEU A 254 17.39 -0.92 3.35
N VAL A 255 16.60 -1.42 2.41
CA VAL A 255 15.17 -1.16 2.29
C VAL A 255 14.40 -2.18 3.11
N LEU A 256 13.49 -1.66 3.93
CA LEU A 256 12.58 -2.38 4.82
C LEU A 256 11.15 -2.22 4.25
N PRO A 257 10.70 -3.14 3.36
CA PRO A 257 9.42 -3.04 2.66
C PRO A 257 8.25 -3.60 3.49
N GLY A 258 7.02 -3.16 3.19
CA GLY A 258 5.79 -3.69 3.81
C GLY A 258 5.51 -5.15 3.47
N HIS A 259 6.05 -5.65 2.35
CA HIS A 259 5.94 -7.05 1.96
C HIS A 259 7.25 -7.59 1.39
N LYS A 260 7.36 -8.93 1.33
CA LYS A 260 8.54 -9.69 0.88
C LYS A 260 9.73 -9.50 1.82
N ARG A 261 10.96 -9.68 1.35
CA ARG A 261 12.16 -9.62 2.18
C ARG A 261 12.84 -8.26 2.07
N PRO A 262 13.47 -7.75 3.14
CA PRO A 262 14.39 -6.62 3.06
C PRO A 262 15.42 -6.77 1.93
N PHE A 263 15.83 -5.67 1.33
CA PHE A 263 16.72 -5.69 0.16
C PHE A 263 17.59 -4.44 0.03
N THR A 264 18.71 -4.55 -0.68
CA THR A 264 19.51 -3.43 -1.19
C THR A 264 19.32 -3.27 -2.70
N GLY A 265 19.79 -2.16 -3.30
CA GLY A 265 19.55 -1.85 -4.72
C GLY A 265 18.29 -1.00 -4.95
N LEU A 266 18.01 -0.06 -4.03
CA LEU A 266 16.82 0.79 -4.04
C LEU A 266 16.63 1.56 -5.36
N ALA A 267 17.70 2.20 -5.87
CA ALA A 267 17.64 2.98 -7.09
C ALA A 267 17.27 2.12 -8.31
N ALA A 268 17.85 0.92 -8.43
CA ALA A 268 17.50 -0.02 -9.50
C ALA A 268 16.03 -0.44 -9.38
N ARG A 269 15.53 -0.70 -8.16
CA ARG A 269 14.13 -1.08 -7.96
C ARG A 269 13.16 0.01 -8.36
N LEU A 270 13.43 1.26 -7.98
CA LEU A 270 12.60 2.42 -8.36
C LEU A 270 12.57 2.61 -9.88
N ALA A 271 13.71 2.41 -10.57
CA ALA A 271 13.77 2.50 -12.02
C ALA A 271 12.89 1.43 -12.69
N MET A 272 12.95 0.19 -12.19
CA MET A 272 12.08 -0.91 -12.67
C MET A 272 10.59 -0.62 -12.43
N LEU A 273 10.23 0.00 -11.30
CA LEU A 273 8.85 0.38 -11.00
C LEU A 273 8.32 1.44 -12.00
N ILE A 274 9.14 2.44 -12.32
CA ILE A 274 8.83 3.46 -13.32
C ILE A 274 8.66 2.82 -14.71
N GLU A 275 9.65 2.05 -15.14
CA GLU A 275 9.66 1.41 -16.46
C GLU A 275 8.47 0.47 -16.66
N ASN A 276 8.08 -0.27 -15.62
CA ASN A 276 6.93 -1.18 -15.65
C ASN A 276 5.63 -0.45 -16.03
N HIS A 277 5.34 0.68 -15.37
CA HIS A 277 4.11 1.44 -15.62
C HIS A 277 4.18 2.25 -16.91
N GLU A 278 5.32 2.86 -17.24
CA GLU A 278 5.51 3.55 -18.53
C GLU A 278 5.32 2.58 -19.72
N SER A 279 5.89 1.39 -19.62
CA SER A 279 5.71 0.34 -20.61
C SER A 279 4.26 -0.18 -20.68
N ALA A 280 3.55 -0.25 -19.54
CA ALA A 280 2.14 -0.64 -19.51
C ALA A 280 1.25 0.41 -20.19
N LEU A 281 1.47 1.69 -19.91
CA LEU A 281 0.76 2.80 -20.55
C LEU A 281 0.95 2.81 -22.06
N ALA A 282 2.19 2.61 -22.54
CA ALA A 282 2.48 2.55 -23.97
C ALA A 282 1.74 1.39 -24.68
N ARG A 283 1.72 0.19 -24.07
CA ARG A 283 0.96 -0.95 -24.61
C ARG A 283 -0.55 -0.69 -24.60
N LEU A 284 -1.07 -0.13 -23.52
CA LEU A 284 -2.49 0.16 -23.37
C LEU A 284 -2.94 1.18 -24.43
N GLU A 285 -2.20 2.27 -24.61
CA GLU A 285 -2.50 3.28 -25.64
C GLU A 285 -2.55 2.68 -27.05
N ALA A 286 -1.61 1.79 -27.39
CA ALA A 286 -1.61 1.09 -28.67
C ALA A 286 -2.83 0.15 -28.84
N PHE A 287 -3.29 -0.46 -27.75
CA PHE A 287 -4.46 -1.37 -27.74
C PHE A 287 -5.81 -0.64 -27.83
N LEU A 288 -5.85 0.66 -27.53
CA LEU A 288 -7.03 1.51 -27.64
C LEU A 288 -7.25 2.04 -29.08
N ASP A 289 -6.87 1.26 -30.08
CA ASP A 289 -7.06 1.55 -31.52
C ASP A 289 -8.53 1.64 -31.95
N ARG A 290 -9.40 1.00 -31.19
CA ARG A 290 -10.87 1.07 -31.26
C ARG A 290 -11.45 1.25 -29.86
N PRO A 291 -12.74 1.58 -29.72
CA PRO A 291 -13.38 1.65 -28.40
C PRO A 291 -13.21 0.35 -27.60
N ARG A 292 -12.81 0.47 -26.33
CA ARG A 292 -12.67 -0.61 -25.35
C ARG A 292 -13.28 -0.23 -24.01
N THR A 293 -13.74 -1.22 -23.26
CA THR A 293 -14.06 -1.13 -21.84
C THR A 293 -12.83 -1.47 -20.97
N ALA A 294 -12.86 -1.19 -19.67
CA ALA A 294 -11.73 -1.50 -18.79
C ALA A 294 -11.41 -3.02 -18.69
N PRO A 295 -12.40 -3.94 -18.58
CA PRO A 295 -12.13 -5.38 -18.56
C PRO A 295 -11.43 -5.89 -19.83
N GLU A 296 -11.75 -5.33 -21.00
CA GLU A 296 -11.09 -5.70 -22.25
C GLU A 296 -9.58 -5.35 -22.26
N CYS A 297 -9.14 -4.47 -21.36
CA CYS A 297 -7.75 -4.05 -21.25
C CYS A 297 -6.90 -4.96 -20.33
N PHE A 298 -7.51 -5.92 -19.62
CA PHE A 298 -6.81 -6.73 -18.62
C PHE A 298 -5.62 -7.51 -19.19
N ALA A 299 -5.81 -8.20 -20.32
CA ALA A 299 -4.74 -8.99 -20.94
C ALA A 299 -3.53 -8.13 -21.33
N THR A 300 -3.77 -6.92 -21.83
CA THR A 300 -2.73 -5.97 -22.24
C THR A 300 -1.92 -5.44 -21.04
N LEU A 301 -2.59 -5.20 -19.93
CA LEU A 301 -1.99 -4.68 -18.70
C LEU A 301 -1.24 -5.77 -17.91
N PHE A 302 -1.93 -6.86 -17.59
CA PHE A 302 -1.45 -7.84 -16.60
C PHE A 302 -0.73 -9.05 -17.22
N ARG A 303 -0.84 -9.25 -18.54
CA ARG A 303 -0.20 -10.35 -19.29
C ARG A 303 -0.48 -11.76 -18.71
N ARG A 304 -1.65 -11.92 -18.09
CA ARG A 304 -2.17 -13.17 -17.55
C ARG A 304 -3.69 -13.15 -17.53
N GLU A 305 -4.30 -14.31 -17.39
CA GLU A 305 -5.73 -14.42 -17.11
C GLU A 305 -6.04 -13.91 -15.70
N ILE A 306 -7.17 -13.21 -15.58
CA ILE A 306 -7.64 -12.63 -14.32
C ILE A 306 -8.77 -13.51 -13.80
N GLY A 307 -8.55 -14.11 -12.62
CA GLY A 307 -9.54 -14.92 -11.94
C GLY A 307 -10.59 -14.10 -11.20
N GLU A 308 -11.56 -14.81 -10.61
CA GLU A 308 -12.66 -14.22 -9.84
C GLU A 308 -12.16 -13.38 -8.66
N ALA A 309 -11.16 -13.90 -7.93
CA ALA A 309 -10.64 -13.28 -6.72
C ALA A 309 -9.91 -11.96 -7.02
N GLU A 310 -9.20 -11.89 -8.15
CA GLU A 310 -8.41 -10.72 -8.54
C GLU A 310 -9.21 -9.70 -9.35
N TYR A 311 -10.40 -10.05 -9.86
CA TYR A 311 -11.16 -9.22 -10.79
C TYR A 311 -11.37 -7.78 -10.28
N GLY A 312 -11.70 -7.62 -9.00
CA GLY A 312 -11.93 -6.30 -8.41
C GLY A 312 -10.68 -5.40 -8.44
N LEU A 313 -9.52 -5.95 -8.08
CA LEU A 313 -8.24 -5.24 -8.10
C LEU A 313 -7.78 -4.98 -9.55
N ALA A 314 -7.96 -5.94 -10.44
CA ALA A 314 -7.66 -5.77 -11.86
C ALA A 314 -8.51 -4.65 -12.48
N LEU A 315 -9.80 -4.56 -12.12
CA LEU A 315 -10.71 -3.53 -12.62
C LEU A 315 -10.30 -2.13 -12.15
N SER A 316 -10.03 -1.95 -10.85
CA SER A 316 -9.62 -0.65 -10.31
C SER A 316 -8.29 -0.17 -10.89
N GLU A 317 -7.34 -1.07 -11.12
CA GLU A 317 -6.04 -0.74 -11.70
C GLU A 317 -6.09 -0.53 -13.21
N ALA A 318 -6.97 -1.23 -13.93
CA ALA A 318 -7.21 -0.94 -15.35
C ALA A 318 -7.79 0.46 -15.54
N VAL A 319 -8.76 0.86 -14.71
CA VAL A 319 -9.32 2.21 -14.72
C VAL A 319 -8.26 3.25 -14.36
N ALA A 320 -7.35 2.95 -13.43
CA ALA A 320 -6.23 3.83 -13.10
C ALA A 320 -5.34 4.14 -14.32
N HIS A 321 -4.93 3.11 -15.08
CA HIS A 321 -4.12 3.31 -16.27
C HIS A 321 -4.87 4.04 -17.40
N LEU A 322 -6.18 3.78 -17.53
CA LEU A 322 -7.04 4.49 -18.49
C LEU A 322 -7.22 5.96 -18.13
N ASN A 323 -7.41 6.28 -16.84
CA ASN A 323 -7.45 7.65 -16.33
C ASN A 323 -6.12 8.37 -16.61
N ALA A 324 -4.98 7.73 -16.37
CA ALA A 324 -3.67 8.30 -16.64
C ALA A 324 -3.48 8.70 -18.12
N LEU A 325 -3.89 7.83 -19.05
CA LEU A 325 -3.87 8.16 -20.49
C LEU A 325 -4.83 9.31 -20.81
N ARG A 326 -6.01 9.35 -20.19
CA ARG A 326 -7.00 10.41 -20.41
C ARG A 326 -6.52 11.77 -19.91
N HIS A 327 -5.99 11.83 -18.70
CA HIS A 327 -5.45 13.07 -18.11
C HIS A 327 -4.24 13.58 -18.90
N ALA A 328 -3.43 12.68 -19.44
CA ALA A 328 -2.34 13.01 -20.37
C ALA A 328 -2.82 13.42 -21.78
N GLY A 329 -4.13 13.44 -22.06
CA GLY A 329 -4.69 13.77 -23.38
C GLY A 329 -4.43 12.71 -24.46
N ARG A 330 -4.05 11.49 -24.06
CA ARG A 330 -3.71 10.36 -24.94
C ARG A 330 -4.86 9.39 -25.16
N ALA A 331 -5.92 9.50 -24.37
CA ALA A 331 -7.17 8.76 -24.55
C ALA A 331 -8.39 9.65 -24.29
N VAL A 332 -9.51 9.29 -24.90
CA VAL A 332 -10.83 9.88 -24.66
C VAL A 332 -11.75 8.86 -24.00
N ARG A 333 -12.66 9.34 -23.15
CA ARG A 333 -13.70 8.54 -22.47
C ARG A 333 -15.08 9.08 -22.80
N TRP A 334 -16.03 8.21 -23.08
CA TRP A 334 -17.45 8.55 -23.13
C TRP A 334 -18.28 7.44 -22.50
N THR A 335 -19.53 7.76 -22.15
CA THR A 335 -20.48 6.81 -21.56
C THR A 335 -21.50 6.39 -22.61
N ASP A 336 -21.77 5.09 -22.73
CA ASP A 336 -22.83 4.59 -23.61
C ASP A 336 -24.24 4.68 -22.97
N ALA A 337 -25.27 4.26 -23.70
CA ALA A 337 -26.65 4.25 -23.21
C ALA A 337 -26.87 3.28 -22.01
N GLY A 338 -25.99 2.31 -21.83
CA GLY A 338 -25.99 1.38 -20.69
C GLY A 338 -25.27 1.92 -19.45
N GLY A 339 -24.67 3.12 -19.54
CA GLY A 339 -23.91 3.71 -18.45
C GLY A 339 -22.48 3.17 -18.32
N VAL A 340 -21.94 2.51 -19.36
CA VAL A 340 -20.58 1.94 -19.38
C VAL A 340 -19.60 2.93 -20.02
N TRP A 341 -18.40 3.05 -19.44
CA TRP A 341 -17.31 3.83 -20.01
C TRP A 341 -16.60 3.08 -21.13
N HIS A 342 -16.49 3.76 -22.26
CA HIS A 342 -15.70 3.36 -23.41
C HIS A 342 -14.51 4.30 -23.57
N TRP A 343 -13.39 3.71 -23.96
CA TRP A 343 -12.09 4.35 -24.06
C TRP A 343 -11.52 4.11 -25.44
N ARG A 344 -10.91 5.16 -26.02
CA ARG A 344 -10.17 5.05 -27.28
C ARG A 344 -8.97 5.99 -27.20
N ARG A 345 -7.89 5.67 -27.91
CA ARG A 345 -6.79 6.61 -28.13
C ARG A 345 -7.34 7.92 -28.72
N ALA A 346 -6.80 9.05 -28.24
CA ALA A 346 -7.23 10.40 -28.64
C ALA A 346 -7.02 10.67 -30.13
#